data_AF-A0A968T7X2-F1
#
_entry.id   AF-A0A968T7X2-F1
#
_cell.length_a   1.000
_cell.length_b   1.000
_cell.length_c   1.000
_cell.angle_alpha   90.00
_cell.angle_beta   90.00
_cell.angle_gamma   90.00
#
_symmetry.space_group_name_H-M   'P 1'
#
loop_
_entity.id
_entity.type
_entity.pdbx_description
1 polymer ?
#
loop_
_entity_poly.entity_id
_entity_poly.type
_entity_poly.pdbx_seq_one_letter_code
_entity_poly.pdbx_strand_id
1 'polypeptide(L)'
;MPGSDKYPERNLSTPLNAAVDHVSWSLATSLAADEVASQAADILKRLGQVAGDPDLLLHDLDAAQATFNLHGSRDGFKRIHALWRSKQLAMLLGVPVSNVQKTTSYRRVAAAQAHERAHHLAAREMQQAPAPPLPPPPQPQVTPERRIEPIKESDREERAFYSHLQDCLFKDTPAETLNRFHHLFIEATNYEDLTIQATLERIVLAPGAAEHFPIFLNHCCYIVIDYWQFDPDRCPYVFDLLDLFRQVPEPGMKQSRRVRFMRQASREFTETEQYRMLQRLARVLNPRSVAKGDRETQSFGDLIHRYPFLYRHCLLNEESIYEDQQTVKQIQSRVQHHIEFALTRFVTYQVRLAQVAKARQLSSGAGRLMRREPNPTLLGNRELAGALKYFFSRLPDTPCNHRDLAQRFLYSLDSQPTYAAFKSTLYAYLMTSIADHPYCQQQFGDRLQAQIAATLVRHDQQKLDESLLLRTATKLVNFLIIEPYNSKHYVFIDLIANLGATMTVGLLLRLTLICSPVLPEIEKRFTILFEHYEASLQSEVPWLIKVLENQNLAFSMYFGAADLSPLKQILRSP
;
A
#
# COMPACT_ATOMS: atom_id res chain seq x y z
N MET A 1 37.30 10.32 -23.43
CA MET A 1 37.68 10.93 -22.13
C MET A 1 36.57 11.87 -21.74
N PRO A 2 35.64 11.42 -20.88
CA PRO A 2 34.43 12.13 -20.50
C PRO A 2 34.70 13.07 -19.31
N GLY A 3 34.11 14.26 -19.35
CA GLY A 3 34.02 15.17 -18.21
C GLY A 3 32.81 14.80 -17.35
N SER A 4 33.07 14.65 -16.06
CA SER A 4 32.09 14.34 -15.01
C SER A 4 31.22 15.55 -14.69
N ASP A 5 29.93 15.50 -15.02
CA ASP A 5 28.94 16.45 -14.53
C ASP A 5 28.53 16.09 -13.10
N LYS A 6 28.80 17.01 -12.18
CA LYS A 6 28.42 16.95 -10.76
C LYS A 6 26.94 17.33 -10.61
N TYR A 7 26.16 16.47 -9.96
CA TYR A 7 24.83 16.79 -9.44
C TYR A 7 24.91 17.75 -8.25
N PRO A 8 23.90 18.60 -7.99
CA PRO A 8 23.94 19.61 -6.95
C PRO A 8 23.60 19.03 -5.57
N GLU A 9 24.44 19.35 -4.58
CA GLU A 9 24.20 19.12 -3.15
C GLU A 9 22.97 19.91 -2.67
N ARG A 10 21.92 19.20 -2.22
CA ARG A 10 20.83 19.80 -1.44
C ARG A 10 21.24 19.84 0.03
N ASN A 11 21.48 21.04 0.55
CA ASN A 11 21.52 21.32 1.98
C ASN A 11 20.13 21.11 2.60
N LEU A 12 20.02 20.12 3.49
CA LEU A 12 18.90 19.96 4.43
C LEU A 12 19.49 19.70 5.82
N SER A 13 19.74 20.78 6.56
CA SER A 13 20.01 20.71 7.99
C SER A 13 18.69 20.59 8.73
N THR A 14 18.37 19.41 9.24
CA THR A 14 17.35 19.22 10.30
C THR A 14 17.94 18.29 11.34
N PRO A 15 17.93 18.63 12.65
CA PRO A 15 18.51 17.75 13.67
C PRO A 15 17.46 16.73 14.11
N LEU A 16 17.76 15.44 14.02
CA LEU A 16 16.95 14.39 14.64
C LEU A 16 17.76 13.68 15.73
N ASN A 17 17.39 13.97 16.97
CA ASN A 17 17.68 13.13 18.12
C ASN A 17 16.74 11.91 18.09
N ALA A 18 17.26 10.77 17.64
CA ALA A 18 16.94 9.44 18.10
C ALA A 18 18.17 8.59 17.80
N ALA A 19 18.80 8.00 18.81
CA ALA A 19 19.95 7.11 18.62
C ALA A 19 19.46 5.79 17.97
N VAL A 20 19.19 5.84 16.66
CA VAL A 20 18.98 4.65 15.83
C VAL A 20 20.36 4.02 15.63
N ASP A 21 20.54 2.80 16.14
CA ASP A 21 21.74 2.00 15.96
C ASP A 21 21.94 1.74 14.45
N HIS A 22 22.82 2.51 13.80
CA HIS A 22 23.15 2.33 12.39
C HIS A 22 24.28 1.30 12.22
N VAL A 23 24.21 0.53 11.13
CA VAL A 23 25.16 -0.51 10.79
C VAL A 23 25.61 -0.34 9.34
N SER A 24 26.92 -0.42 9.11
CA SER A 24 27.47 -0.58 7.76
C SER A 24 27.56 -2.06 7.39
N TRP A 25 27.19 -2.37 6.16
CA TRP A 25 27.18 -3.74 5.63
C TRP A 25 27.40 -3.72 4.11
N SER A 26 27.78 -4.86 3.55
CA SER A 26 27.98 -5.02 2.11
C SER A 26 27.12 -6.14 1.56
N LEU A 27 26.64 -5.94 0.33
CA LEU A 27 25.86 -6.89 -0.45
C LEU A 27 26.57 -7.16 -1.77
N ALA A 28 27.01 -8.40 -1.96
CA ALA A 28 27.64 -8.83 -3.21
C ALA A 28 26.59 -9.50 -4.11
N THR A 29 26.61 -9.16 -5.40
CA THR A 29 25.79 -9.78 -6.44
C THR A 29 26.67 -10.61 -7.36
N SER A 30 26.06 -11.51 -8.15
CA SER A 30 26.80 -12.26 -9.18
C SER A 30 26.56 -11.71 -10.60
N LEU A 31 26.17 -10.44 -10.71
CA LEU A 31 25.99 -9.75 -11.98
C LEU A 31 27.35 -9.36 -12.59
N ALA A 32 27.38 -9.19 -13.92
CA ALA A 32 28.54 -8.59 -14.58
C ALA A 32 28.66 -7.09 -14.24
N ALA A 33 29.88 -6.55 -14.25
CA ALA A 33 30.17 -5.18 -13.80
C ALA A 33 29.35 -4.10 -14.53
N ASP A 34 29.08 -4.31 -15.82
CA ASP A 34 28.26 -3.46 -16.69
C ASP A 34 26.75 -3.54 -16.38
N GLU A 35 26.27 -4.71 -15.97
CA GLU A 35 24.89 -4.92 -15.52
C GLU A 35 24.64 -4.30 -14.13
N VAL A 36 25.64 -4.36 -13.23
CA VAL A 36 25.56 -3.74 -11.89
C VAL A 36 25.41 -2.23 -12.02
N ALA A 37 26.22 -1.58 -12.87
CA ALA A 37 26.18 -0.14 -13.05
C ALA A 37 24.85 0.34 -13.67
N SER A 38 24.27 -0.42 -14.60
CA SER A 38 23.01 -0.06 -15.26
C SER A 38 21.76 -0.30 -14.40
N GLN A 39 21.81 -1.26 -13.46
CA GLN A 39 20.66 -1.62 -12.61
C GLN A 39 20.78 -1.11 -11.16
N ALA A 40 21.89 -0.46 -10.79
CA ALA A 40 22.16 -0.03 -9.42
C ALA A 40 21.02 0.78 -8.78
N ALA A 41 20.44 1.74 -9.50
CA ALA A 41 19.36 2.58 -8.98
C ALA A 41 18.08 1.78 -8.65
N ASP A 42 17.72 0.82 -9.50
CA ASP A 42 16.57 -0.05 -9.30
C ASP A 42 16.82 -1.06 -8.17
N ILE A 43 18.03 -1.61 -8.09
CA ILE A 43 18.44 -2.52 -7.01
C ILE A 43 18.40 -1.79 -5.66
N LEU A 44 18.92 -0.57 -5.59
CA LEU A 44 18.89 0.24 -4.36
C LEU A 44 17.47 0.60 -3.93
N LYS A 45 16.61 0.99 -4.88
CA LYS A 45 15.21 1.27 -4.61
C LYS A 45 14.50 0.05 -4.03
N ARG A 46 14.72 -1.13 -4.61
CA ARG A 46 14.17 -2.40 -4.11
C ARG A 46 14.77 -2.77 -2.76
N LEU A 47 16.07 -2.57 -2.56
CA LEU A 47 16.74 -2.81 -1.28
C LEU A 47 16.15 -1.95 -0.16
N GLY A 48 15.91 -0.66 -0.40
CA GLY A 48 15.26 0.22 0.59
C GLY A 48 13.84 -0.24 0.93
N GLN A 49 13.06 -0.65 -0.08
CA GLN A 49 11.70 -1.19 0.11
C GLN A 49 11.70 -2.51 0.89
N VAL A 50 12.64 -3.41 0.58
CA VAL A 50 12.75 -4.73 1.20
C VAL A 50 13.33 -4.64 2.62
N ALA A 51 14.27 -3.72 2.85
CA ALA A 51 14.82 -3.45 4.18
C ALA A 51 13.79 -2.78 5.10
N GLY A 52 12.77 -2.12 4.54
CA GLY A 52 11.83 -1.30 5.32
C GLY A 52 12.52 -0.12 5.98
N ASP A 53 13.63 0.34 5.39
CA ASP A 53 14.56 1.28 6.00
C ASP A 53 14.63 2.57 5.16
N PRO A 54 13.99 3.67 5.61
CA PRO A 54 14.02 4.94 4.89
C PRO A 54 15.40 5.63 4.94
N ASP A 55 16.26 5.23 5.89
CA ASP A 55 17.60 5.80 6.10
C ASP A 55 18.69 4.95 5.41
N LEU A 56 18.31 3.99 4.57
CA LEU A 56 19.26 3.18 3.82
C LEU A 56 19.99 4.01 2.76
N LEU A 57 21.29 4.21 2.95
CA LEU A 57 22.16 4.97 2.07
C LEU A 57 23.18 4.05 1.39
N LEU A 58 23.36 4.22 0.07
CA LEU A 58 24.52 3.68 -0.64
C LEU A 58 25.74 4.52 -0.28
N HIS A 59 26.72 3.90 0.35
CA HIS A 59 27.99 4.54 0.69
C HIS A 59 28.99 4.44 -0.46
N ASP A 60 29.09 3.27 -1.09
CA ASP A 60 30.02 3.01 -2.18
C ASP A 60 29.54 1.83 -3.04
N LEU A 61 29.84 1.87 -4.34
CA LEU A 61 29.54 0.81 -5.30
C LEU A 61 30.83 0.34 -5.96
N ASP A 62 31.31 -0.84 -5.56
CA ASP A 62 32.42 -1.50 -6.25
C ASP A 62 31.87 -2.29 -7.43
N ALA A 63 31.83 -1.65 -8.61
CA ALA A 63 31.35 -2.28 -9.84
C ALA A 63 32.26 -3.45 -10.30
N ALA A 64 33.56 -3.44 -9.96
CA ALA A 64 34.48 -4.51 -10.34
C ALA A 64 34.24 -5.78 -9.52
N GLN A 65 33.82 -5.62 -8.26
CA GLN A 65 33.46 -6.73 -7.35
C GLN A 65 31.94 -6.95 -7.23
N ALA A 66 31.14 -6.25 -8.04
CA ALA A 66 29.68 -6.31 -8.01
C ALA A 66 29.08 -6.15 -6.59
N THR A 67 29.67 -5.29 -5.77
CA THR A 67 29.39 -5.15 -4.33
C THR A 67 28.85 -3.76 -3.98
N PHE A 68 27.70 -3.73 -3.30
CA PHE A 68 27.05 -2.53 -2.76
C PHE A 68 27.43 -2.37 -1.29
N ASN A 69 28.10 -1.28 -0.93
CA ASN A 69 28.41 -0.92 0.45
C ASN A 69 27.35 0.02 0.98
N LEU A 70 26.57 -0.44 1.96
CA LEU A 70 25.35 0.20 2.43
C LEU A 70 25.49 0.59 3.90
N HIS A 71 24.81 1.67 4.27
CA HIS A 71 24.66 2.12 5.64
C HIS A 71 23.18 2.32 5.94
N GLY A 72 22.69 1.74 7.02
CA GLY A 72 21.28 1.85 7.40
C GLY A 72 21.05 1.39 8.82
N SER A 73 19.78 1.33 9.23
CA SER A 73 19.34 0.82 10.52
C SER A 73 19.76 -0.65 10.74
N ARG A 74 20.01 -0.99 12.00
CA ARG A 74 20.31 -2.37 12.42
C ARG A 74 19.19 -3.35 12.09
N ASP A 75 17.93 -2.93 12.17
CA ASP A 75 16.78 -3.79 11.88
C ASP A 75 16.59 -3.99 10.37
N GLY A 76 16.84 -2.96 9.56
CA GLY A 76 16.93 -3.09 8.11
C GLY A 76 18.01 -4.10 7.69
N PHE A 77 19.20 -4.04 8.29
CA PHE A 77 20.24 -5.04 8.07
C PHE A 77 19.82 -6.45 8.48
N LYS A 78 19.23 -6.64 9.68
CA LYS A 78 18.74 -7.96 10.13
C LYS A 78 17.73 -8.54 9.14
N ARG A 79 16.80 -7.72 8.64
CA ARG A 79 15.79 -8.11 7.65
C ARG A 79 16.43 -8.55 6.34
N ILE A 80 17.35 -7.76 5.78
CA ILE A 80 18.06 -8.11 4.54
C ILE A 80 18.89 -9.38 4.72
N HIS A 81 19.61 -9.52 5.83
CA HIS A 81 20.43 -10.69 6.12
C HIS A 81 19.57 -11.95 6.31
N ALA A 82 18.38 -11.84 6.91
CA ALA A 82 17.43 -12.94 7.03
C ALA A 82 16.91 -13.40 5.66
N LEU A 83 16.51 -12.45 4.80
CA LEU A 83 16.05 -12.73 3.44
C LEU A 83 17.15 -13.34 2.56
N TRP A 84 18.41 -12.96 2.80
CA TRP A 84 19.55 -13.55 2.11
C TRP A 84 19.75 -15.01 2.55
N ARG A 85 19.73 -15.29 3.86
CA ARG A 85 19.87 -16.67 4.38
C ARG A 85 18.76 -17.61 3.91
N SER A 86 17.53 -17.11 3.77
CA SER A 86 16.40 -17.87 3.22
C SER A 86 16.42 -17.99 1.69
N LYS A 87 17.45 -17.46 1.00
CA LYS A 87 17.56 -17.38 -0.48
C LYS A 87 16.44 -16.58 -1.16
N GLN A 88 15.67 -15.80 -0.40
CA GLN A 88 14.53 -15.02 -0.90
C GLN A 88 14.97 -13.64 -1.42
N LEU A 89 16.08 -13.10 -0.92
CA LEU A 89 16.56 -11.77 -1.29
C LEU A 89 16.82 -11.64 -2.79
N ALA A 90 17.37 -12.69 -3.43
CA ALA A 90 17.61 -12.68 -4.87
C ALA A 90 16.32 -12.55 -5.70
N MET A 91 15.25 -13.23 -5.26
CA MET A 91 13.93 -13.14 -5.89
C MET A 91 13.30 -11.75 -5.73
N LEU A 92 13.45 -11.14 -4.55
CA LEU A 92 12.87 -9.84 -4.24
C LEU A 92 13.59 -8.69 -4.96
N LEU A 93 14.91 -8.78 -5.07
CA LEU A 93 15.69 -7.79 -5.81
C LEU A 93 15.61 -8.02 -7.33
N GLY A 94 15.30 -9.24 -7.77
CA GLY A 94 15.32 -9.63 -9.18
C GLY A 94 16.73 -9.82 -9.73
N VAL A 95 17.73 -9.93 -8.84
CA VAL A 95 19.15 -10.10 -9.17
C VAL A 95 19.77 -11.14 -8.23
N PRO A 96 20.72 -11.97 -8.69
CA PRO A 96 21.36 -12.97 -7.86
C PRO A 96 22.26 -12.32 -6.81
N VAL A 97 22.05 -12.67 -5.54
CA VAL A 97 22.84 -12.17 -4.39
C VAL A 97 23.74 -13.28 -3.88
N SER A 98 25.04 -13.05 -3.90
CA SER A 98 26.06 -14.02 -3.50
C SER A 98 26.40 -13.93 -2.01
N ASN A 99 26.43 -12.73 -1.43
CA ASN A 99 26.77 -12.54 -0.02
C ASN A 99 26.13 -11.28 0.59
N VAL A 100 25.83 -11.33 1.89
CA VAL A 100 25.46 -10.15 2.70
C VAL A 100 26.23 -10.23 4.02
N GLN A 101 27.08 -9.23 4.31
CA GLN A 101 27.94 -9.23 5.50
C GLN A 101 28.04 -7.87 6.17
N LYS A 102 28.19 -7.83 7.48
CA LYS A 102 28.41 -6.60 8.25
C LYS A 102 29.87 -6.13 8.07
N THR A 103 30.08 -4.84 7.80
CA THR A 103 31.42 -4.25 7.57
C THR A 103 31.88 -3.44 8.78
N THR A 104 33.11 -3.66 9.25
CA THR A 104 33.68 -3.02 10.47
C THR A 104 34.45 -1.71 10.19
N SER A 105 34.34 -1.17 8.98
CA SER A 105 35.26 -0.14 8.47
C SER A 105 34.82 1.30 8.79
N TYR A 106 34.90 1.74 10.05
CA TYR A 106 34.67 3.16 10.41
C TYR A 106 35.86 3.88 11.06
N ARG A 107 36.98 3.20 11.36
CA ARG A 107 38.10 3.83 12.10
C ARG A 107 39.11 4.63 11.26
N ARG A 108 39.11 4.56 9.93
CA ARG A 108 40.12 5.27 9.10
C ARG A 108 39.62 6.56 8.41
N VAL A 109 38.32 6.74 8.20
CA VAL A 109 37.78 7.89 7.45
C VAL A 109 37.40 9.05 8.36
N ALA A 110 36.89 8.79 9.57
CA ALA A 110 36.61 9.84 10.57
C ALA A 110 37.88 10.59 11.00
N ALA A 111 39.04 9.92 11.02
CA ALA A 111 40.32 10.55 11.31
C ALA A 111 40.81 11.46 10.17
N ALA A 112 40.57 11.09 8.90
CA ALA A 112 40.94 11.89 7.74
C ALA A 112 40.08 13.16 7.62
N GLN A 113 38.76 13.03 7.84
CA GLN A 113 37.83 14.17 7.80
C GLN A 113 38.01 15.12 9.00
N ALA A 114 38.41 14.61 10.17
CA ALA A 114 38.77 15.46 11.31
C ALA A 114 40.06 16.25 11.07
N HIS A 115 41.04 15.64 10.41
CA HIS A 115 42.32 16.29 10.06
C HIS A 115 42.13 17.39 8.99
N GLU A 116 41.30 17.14 7.97
CA GLU A 116 41.00 18.10 6.90
C GLU A 116 40.19 19.31 7.42
N ARG A 117 39.26 19.08 8.36
CA ARG A 117 38.52 20.15 9.05
C ARG A 117 39.40 21.00 9.96
N ALA A 118 40.38 20.41 10.64
CA ALA A 118 41.35 21.14 11.46
C ALA A 118 42.24 22.05 10.60
N HIS A 119 42.64 21.59 9.41
CA HIS A 119 43.40 22.40 8.44
C HIS A 119 42.57 23.56 7.86
N HIS A 120 41.27 23.35 7.60
CA HIS A 120 40.39 24.41 7.10
C HIS A 120 40.01 25.47 8.16
N LEU A 121 39.91 25.08 9.44
CA LEU A 121 39.66 26.02 10.55
C LEU A 121 40.90 26.88 10.85
N ALA A 122 42.09 26.28 10.86
CA ALA A 122 43.36 27.01 11.05
C ALA A 122 43.63 28.02 9.92
N ALA A 123 43.25 27.70 8.67
CA ALA A 123 43.36 28.62 7.54
C ALA A 123 42.38 29.80 7.61
N ARG A 124 41.28 29.66 8.34
CA ARG A 124 40.23 30.69 8.46
C ARG A 124 40.50 31.67 9.61
N GLU A 125 41.29 31.26 10.61
CA GLU A 125 41.68 32.09 11.77
C GLU A 125 42.84 33.06 11.47
N MET A 126 43.57 32.91 10.34
CA MET A 126 44.68 33.79 9.98
C MET A 126 44.28 35.06 9.19
N GLN A 127 43.00 35.32 8.92
CA GLN A 127 42.60 36.38 7.97
C GLN A 127 41.55 37.42 8.43
N GLN A 128 41.23 37.58 9.72
CA GLN A 128 40.33 38.68 10.14
C GLN A 128 40.80 39.42 11.40
N ALA A 129 41.05 40.74 11.22
CA ALA A 129 41.26 41.73 12.27
C ALA A 129 39.90 42.27 12.78
N PRO A 130 39.82 42.86 13.99
CA PRO A 130 38.60 42.90 14.79
C PRO A 130 37.68 44.09 14.46
N ALA A 131 36.38 43.84 14.40
CA ALA A 131 35.32 44.84 14.39
C ALA A 131 34.65 44.93 15.79
N PRO A 132 34.06 46.09 16.16
CA PRO A 132 33.73 46.43 17.54
C PRO A 132 32.47 45.72 18.09
N PRO A 133 32.30 45.68 19.43
CA PRO A 133 31.33 44.79 20.07
C PRO A 133 29.88 45.29 19.90
N LEU A 134 29.02 44.40 19.39
CA LEU A 134 27.57 44.56 19.40
C LEU A 134 26.99 44.20 20.79
N PRO A 135 25.86 44.81 21.18
CA PRO A 135 25.25 44.63 22.51
C PRO A 135 24.70 43.22 22.72
N PRO A 136 24.54 42.79 23.99
CA PRO A 136 24.18 41.42 24.33
C PRO A 136 22.77 41.05 23.83
N PRO A 137 22.58 39.82 23.33
CA PRO A 137 21.27 39.35 22.89
C PRO A 137 20.30 39.23 24.09
N PRO A 138 18.99 39.46 23.87
CA PRO A 138 17.98 39.29 24.91
C PRO A 138 17.95 37.84 25.39
N GLN A 139 17.84 37.67 26.71
CA GLN A 139 17.76 36.37 27.37
C GLN A 139 16.61 35.54 26.78
N PRO A 140 16.83 34.23 26.52
CA PRO A 140 15.76 33.36 26.06
C PRO A 140 14.67 33.28 27.13
N GLN A 141 13.47 33.72 26.75
CA GLN A 141 12.26 33.44 27.52
C GLN A 141 12.14 31.92 27.66
N VAL A 142 12.12 31.46 28.90
CA VAL A 142 11.90 30.07 29.28
C VAL A 142 10.57 29.63 28.68
N THR A 143 10.66 28.91 27.57
CA THR A 143 9.54 28.15 27.03
C THR A 143 9.31 27.02 28.03
N PRO A 144 8.09 26.75 28.50
CA PRO A 144 7.86 25.67 29.43
C PRO A 144 8.34 24.38 28.77
N GLU A 145 9.32 23.74 29.41
CA GLU A 145 9.81 22.41 29.04
C GLU A 145 8.59 21.54 28.73
N ARG A 146 8.46 21.12 27.47
CA ARG A 146 7.59 20.00 27.13
C ARG A 146 8.10 18.83 27.95
N ARG A 147 7.38 18.57 29.04
CA ARG A 147 7.46 17.35 29.84
C ARG A 147 7.51 16.20 28.84
N ILE A 148 8.67 15.56 28.74
CA ILE A 148 8.78 14.24 28.11
C ILE A 148 7.86 13.37 28.98
N GLU A 149 6.68 13.04 28.45
CA GLU A 149 5.81 12.10 29.14
C GLU A 149 6.60 10.80 29.33
N PRO A 150 6.69 10.27 30.56
CA PRO A 150 7.35 8.99 30.78
C PRO A 150 6.64 7.94 29.93
N ILE A 151 7.41 7.18 29.16
CA ILE A 151 6.92 5.98 28.44
C ILE A 151 6.09 5.17 29.44
N LYS A 152 4.81 4.91 29.14
CA LYS A 152 3.94 4.14 30.05
C LYS A 152 4.60 2.79 30.29
N GLU A 153 4.63 2.31 31.54
CA GLU A 153 5.28 1.01 31.87
C GLU A 153 4.74 -0.15 31.02
N SER A 154 3.46 -0.07 30.60
CA SER A 154 2.83 -0.98 29.62
C SER A 154 3.64 -1.10 28.32
N ASP A 155 4.14 0.01 27.77
CA ASP A 155 4.87 0.01 26.49
C ASP A 155 6.22 -0.73 26.59
N ARG A 156 6.83 -0.74 27.79
CA ARG A 156 8.10 -1.44 28.03
C ARG A 156 7.89 -2.95 28.13
N GLU A 157 6.81 -3.36 28.77
CA GLU A 157 6.42 -4.77 28.92
C GLU A 157 6.05 -5.38 27.56
N GLU A 158 5.28 -4.64 26.78
CA GLU A 158 4.90 -5.05 25.42
C GLU A 158 6.13 -5.19 24.51
N ARG A 159 7.05 -4.22 24.51
CA ARG A 159 8.29 -4.32 23.72
C ARG A 159 9.13 -5.54 24.09
N ALA A 160 9.22 -5.87 25.38
CA ALA A 160 9.93 -7.06 25.83
C ALA A 160 9.25 -8.34 25.31
N PHE A 161 7.92 -8.39 25.34
CA PHE A 161 7.14 -9.50 24.80
C PHE A 161 7.30 -9.62 23.27
N TYR A 162 7.21 -8.52 22.53
CA TYR A 162 7.36 -8.49 21.08
C TYR A 162 8.77 -8.92 20.64
N SER A 163 9.81 -8.46 21.34
CA SER A 163 11.20 -8.89 21.08
C SER A 163 11.37 -10.40 21.28
N HIS A 164 10.79 -10.95 22.36
CA HIS A 164 10.82 -12.40 22.61
C HIS A 164 10.13 -13.18 21.50
N LEU A 165 8.95 -12.70 21.06
CA LEU A 165 8.20 -13.35 19.99
C LEU A 165 9.01 -13.36 18.68
N GLN A 166 9.65 -12.23 18.34
CA GLN A 166 10.54 -12.14 17.18
C GLN A 166 11.72 -13.13 17.29
N ASP A 167 12.35 -13.23 18.45
CA ASP A 167 13.46 -14.17 18.68
C ASP A 167 13.04 -15.63 18.54
N CYS A 168 11.81 -15.98 18.92
CA CYS A 168 11.24 -17.31 18.70
C CYS A 168 11.01 -17.58 17.21
N LEU A 169 10.44 -16.61 16.47
CA LEU A 169 10.17 -16.75 15.04
C LEU A 169 11.43 -17.07 14.21
N PHE A 170 12.60 -16.58 14.62
CA PHE A 170 13.87 -16.88 13.95
C PHE A 170 14.37 -18.32 14.16
N LYS A 171 13.97 -18.96 15.26
CA LYS A 171 14.46 -20.29 15.66
C LYS A 171 13.46 -21.38 15.29
N ASP A 172 12.19 -21.08 15.43
CA ASP A 172 11.13 -22.05 15.48
C ASP A 172 10.53 -22.32 14.08
N THR A 173 10.01 -23.54 13.93
CA THR A 173 9.12 -23.92 12.83
C THR A 173 7.72 -23.30 13.03
N PRO A 174 6.89 -23.22 11.97
CA PRO A 174 5.52 -22.74 12.12
C PRO A 174 4.72 -23.51 13.16
N ALA A 175 4.84 -24.85 13.19
CA ALA A 175 4.14 -25.69 14.17
C ALA A 175 4.55 -25.38 15.61
N GLU A 176 5.85 -25.18 15.87
CA GLU A 176 6.36 -24.79 17.19
C GLU A 176 5.87 -23.39 17.59
N THR A 177 5.88 -22.43 16.65
CA THR A 177 5.34 -21.09 16.88
C THR A 177 3.85 -21.14 17.23
N LEU A 178 3.05 -21.92 16.51
CA LEU A 178 1.62 -22.13 16.80
C LEU A 178 1.43 -22.74 18.18
N ASN A 179 2.26 -23.73 18.53
CA ASN A 179 2.23 -24.33 19.87
C ASN A 179 2.57 -23.30 20.95
N ARG A 180 3.53 -22.40 20.73
CA ARG A 180 3.81 -21.29 21.65
C ARG A 180 2.61 -20.35 21.81
N PHE A 181 1.95 -19.96 20.71
CA PHE A 181 0.72 -19.17 20.76
C PHE A 181 -0.39 -19.87 21.54
N HIS A 182 -0.55 -21.17 21.35
CA HIS A 182 -1.49 -21.98 22.10
C HIS A 182 -1.22 -21.91 23.62
N HIS A 183 0.02 -22.11 24.06
CA HIS A 183 0.39 -22.03 25.48
C HIS A 183 0.25 -20.61 26.06
N LEU A 184 0.59 -19.58 25.28
CA LEU A 184 0.55 -18.17 25.72
C LEU A 184 -0.89 -17.64 25.84
N PHE A 185 -1.72 -17.86 24.82
CA PHE A 185 -3.01 -17.18 24.67
C PHE A 185 -4.23 -18.10 24.90
N ILE A 186 -4.12 -19.40 24.60
CA ILE A 186 -5.27 -20.32 24.61
C ILE A 186 -5.35 -21.12 25.91
N GLU A 187 -4.31 -21.88 26.22
CA GLU A 187 -4.20 -22.55 27.53
C GLU A 187 -3.88 -21.56 28.64
N ALA A 188 -3.07 -20.55 28.30
CA ALA A 188 -2.48 -19.58 29.20
C ALA A 188 -1.68 -20.24 30.35
N THR A 189 -1.09 -21.41 30.13
CA THR A 189 -0.32 -22.18 31.11
C THR A 189 0.93 -22.81 30.51
N ASN A 190 1.90 -23.17 31.35
CA ASN A 190 3.07 -23.98 31.00
C ASN A 190 3.95 -23.42 29.87
N TYR A 191 4.08 -22.08 29.79
CA TYR A 191 5.06 -21.49 28.88
C TYR A 191 6.48 -21.63 29.45
N GLU A 192 7.44 -21.98 28.59
CA GLU A 192 8.83 -22.29 29.00
C GLU A 192 9.53 -21.11 29.68
N ASP A 193 9.27 -19.88 29.20
CA ASP A 193 9.89 -18.67 29.74
C ASP A 193 9.01 -18.01 30.81
N LEU A 194 9.39 -18.20 32.07
CA LEU A 194 8.69 -17.64 33.23
C LEU A 194 8.72 -16.10 33.25
N THR A 195 9.75 -15.47 32.67
CA THR A 195 9.84 -14.00 32.63
C THR A 195 8.84 -13.40 31.66
N ILE A 196 8.62 -14.07 30.53
CA ILE A 196 7.60 -13.71 29.55
C ILE A 196 6.22 -13.99 30.08
N GLN A 197 6.03 -15.09 30.80
CA GLN A 197 4.77 -15.39 31.48
C GLN A 197 4.41 -14.30 32.50
N ALA A 198 5.37 -13.86 33.33
CA ALA A 198 5.18 -12.77 34.28
C ALA A 198 4.95 -11.41 33.58
N THR A 199 5.57 -11.18 32.43
CA THR A 199 5.35 -9.97 31.62
C THR A 199 3.94 -9.94 31.04
N LEU A 200 3.48 -11.05 30.47
CA LEU A 200 2.11 -11.19 29.99
C LEU A 200 1.08 -11.03 31.12
N GLU A 201 1.37 -11.54 32.32
CA GLU A 201 0.50 -11.35 33.49
C GLU A 201 0.35 -9.87 33.87
N ARG A 202 1.43 -9.08 33.81
CA ARG A 202 1.38 -7.64 34.10
C ARG A 202 0.56 -6.88 33.05
N ILE A 203 0.74 -7.18 31.76
CA ILE A 203 -0.07 -6.60 30.66
C ILE A 203 -1.56 -6.90 30.87
N VAL A 204 -1.89 -8.14 31.22
CA VAL A 204 -3.27 -8.62 31.39
C VAL A 204 -3.97 -8.09 32.64
N LEU A 205 -3.22 -7.87 33.71
CA LEU A 205 -3.76 -7.36 34.98
C LEU A 205 -3.68 -5.83 35.08
N ALA A 206 -3.14 -5.15 34.06
CA ALA A 206 -3.05 -3.71 34.02
C ALA A 206 -4.44 -3.03 34.00
N PRO A 207 -4.58 -1.83 34.57
CA PRO A 207 -5.79 -1.03 34.42
C PRO A 207 -6.08 -0.77 32.93
N GLY A 208 -7.31 -1.04 32.47
CA GLY A 208 -7.69 -0.87 31.06
C GLY A 208 -7.30 -2.04 30.13
N ALA A 209 -6.77 -3.14 30.68
CA ALA A 209 -6.36 -4.30 29.87
C ALA A 209 -7.48 -4.88 28.98
N ALA A 210 -8.76 -4.79 29.38
CA ALA A 210 -9.86 -5.29 28.57
C ALA A 210 -9.99 -4.54 27.22
N GLU A 211 -9.72 -3.24 27.19
CA GLU A 211 -9.78 -2.43 25.97
C GLU A 211 -8.49 -2.53 25.15
N HIS A 212 -7.34 -2.64 25.83
CA HIS A 212 -6.03 -2.64 25.18
C HIS A 212 -5.58 -4.01 24.67
N PHE A 213 -6.01 -5.09 25.33
CA PHE A 213 -5.56 -6.46 24.99
C PHE A 213 -5.87 -6.89 23.55
N PRO A 214 -7.02 -6.55 22.94
CA PRO A 214 -7.26 -6.81 21.52
C PRO A 214 -6.20 -6.18 20.60
N ILE A 215 -5.76 -4.96 20.90
CA ILE A 215 -4.73 -4.24 20.13
C ILE A 215 -3.37 -4.95 20.28
N PHE A 216 -3.00 -5.28 21.51
CA PHE A 216 -1.78 -6.05 21.83
C PHE A 216 -1.74 -7.41 21.11
N LEU A 217 -2.84 -8.17 21.20
CA LEU A 217 -2.95 -9.49 20.58
C LEU A 217 -2.95 -9.42 19.05
N ASN A 218 -3.61 -8.39 18.49
CA ASN A 218 -3.58 -8.12 17.06
C ASN A 218 -2.15 -7.88 16.58
N HIS A 219 -1.38 -7.03 17.27
CA HIS A 219 0.02 -6.78 16.92
C HIS A 219 0.89 -8.05 17.01
N CYS A 220 0.66 -8.90 18.02
CA CYS A 220 1.33 -10.21 18.10
C CYS A 220 1.07 -11.05 16.83
N CYS A 221 -0.16 -11.04 16.30
CA CYS A 221 -0.49 -11.72 15.05
C CYS A 221 0.24 -11.08 13.86
N TYR A 222 0.28 -9.76 13.78
CA TYR A 222 1.01 -9.04 12.72
C TYR A 222 2.51 -9.34 12.72
N ILE A 223 3.16 -9.46 13.88
CA ILE A 223 4.58 -9.85 13.98
C ILE A 223 4.82 -11.22 13.30
N VAL A 224 3.96 -12.20 13.57
CA VAL A 224 4.05 -13.53 12.96
C VAL A 224 3.78 -13.46 11.46
N ILE A 225 2.71 -12.77 11.06
CA ILE A 225 2.30 -12.62 9.66
C ILE A 225 3.38 -11.91 8.85
N ASP A 226 3.97 -10.84 9.37
CA ASP A 226 5.04 -10.09 8.72
C ASP A 226 6.28 -10.95 8.46
N TYR A 227 6.55 -11.92 9.34
CA TYR A 227 7.62 -12.89 9.16
C TYR A 227 7.26 -13.98 8.14
N TRP A 228 6.04 -14.54 8.22
CA TRP A 228 5.62 -15.66 7.36
C TRP A 228 5.25 -15.26 5.92
N GLN A 229 4.84 -14.01 5.68
CA GLN A 229 4.35 -13.56 4.36
C GLN A 229 5.38 -13.61 3.21
N PHE A 230 6.66 -13.81 3.53
CA PHE A 230 7.75 -13.93 2.54
C PHE A 230 8.11 -15.38 2.23
N ASP A 231 7.65 -16.33 3.04
CA ASP A 231 7.97 -17.75 2.90
C ASP A 231 6.73 -18.54 2.43
N PRO A 232 6.72 -19.03 1.18
CA PRO A 232 5.59 -19.80 0.64
C PRO A 232 5.21 -21.04 1.45
N ASP A 233 6.16 -21.64 2.18
CA ASP A 233 5.92 -22.83 2.99
C ASP A 233 5.33 -22.48 4.36
N ARG A 234 5.60 -21.27 4.88
CA ARG A 234 5.08 -20.78 6.17
C ARG A 234 3.79 -20.00 6.02
N CYS A 235 3.59 -19.31 4.90
CA CYS A 235 2.44 -18.46 4.63
C CYS A 235 1.08 -19.17 4.84
N PRO A 236 0.88 -20.46 4.45
CA PRO A 236 -0.38 -21.16 4.70
C PRO A 236 -0.76 -21.29 6.17
N TYR A 237 0.22 -21.34 7.09
CA TYR A 237 -0.01 -21.48 8.53
C TYR A 237 -0.64 -20.24 9.17
N VAL A 238 -0.76 -19.12 8.44
CA VAL A 238 -1.49 -17.94 8.92
C VAL A 238 -2.96 -18.29 9.22
N PHE A 239 -3.60 -19.19 8.44
CA PHE A 239 -4.96 -19.64 8.78
C PHE A 239 -4.98 -20.44 10.08
N ASP A 240 -4.03 -21.36 10.27
CA ASP A 240 -3.91 -22.15 11.49
C ASP A 240 -3.74 -21.26 12.73
N LEU A 241 -2.95 -20.18 12.61
CA LEU A 241 -2.77 -19.17 13.67
C LEU A 241 -4.12 -18.55 14.07
N LEU A 242 -4.95 -18.17 13.10
CA LEU A 242 -6.24 -17.55 13.36
C LEU A 242 -7.27 -18.54 13.89
N ASP A 243 -7.19 -19.81 13.47
CA ASP A 243 -8.09 -20.88 13.91
C ASP A 243 -7.84 -21.29 15.37
N LEU A 244 -6.65 -21.04 15.94
CA LEU A 244 -6.37 -21.24 17.37
C LEU A 244 -7.37 -20.49 18.25
N PHE A 245 -7.71 -19.25 17.89
CA PHE A 245 -8.62 -18.41 18.68
C PHE A 245 -10.07 -18.89 18.67
N ARG A 246 -10.46 -19.71 17.68
CA ARG A 246 -11.80 -20.33 17.63
C ARG A 246 -11.92 -21.55 18.55
N GLN A 247 -10.80 -22.10 19.00
CA GLN A 247 -10.72 -23.32 19.79
C GLN A 247 -10.51 -23.05 21.29
N VAL A 248 -10.65 -21.79 21.73
CA VAL A 248 -10.43 -21.40 23.13
C VAL A 248 -11.42 -22.11 24.05
N PRO A 249 -10.98 -22.91 25.05
CA PRO A 249 -11.88 -23.61 25.96
C PRO A 249 -12.65 -22.66 26.89
N GLU A 250 -13.77 -23.13 27.46
CA GLU A 250 -14.56 -22.27 28.35
C GLU A 250 -13.76 -21.88 29.61
N PRO A 251 -13.90 -20.63 30.09
CA PRO A 251 -13.31 -20.22 31.35
C PRO A 251 -13.97 -21.00 32.51
N GLY A 252 -13.20 -21.90 33.11
CA GLY A 252 -13.67 -22.71 34.24
C GLY A 252 -13.60 -21.96 35.57
N MET A 253 -14.55 -22.23 36.48
CA MET A 253 -14.63 -21.56 37.79
C MET A 253 -13.44 -21.83 38.73
N LYS A 254 -12.66 -22.89 38.47
CA LYS A 254 -11.49 -23.30 39.30
C LYS A 254 -10.14 -22.78 38.79
N GLN A 255 -10.15 -21.88 37.81
CA GLN A 255 -8.93 -21.39 37.14
C GLN A 255 -8.39 -20.12 37.80
N SER A 256 -7.09 -19.86 37.61
CA SER A 256 -6.49 -18.60 38.05
C SER A 256 -7.12 -17.41 37.32
N ARG A 257 -7.11 -16.24 37.97
CA ARG A 257 -7.66 -14.99 37.42
C ARG A 257 -7.08 -14.67 36.04
N ARG A 258 -5.78 -14.86 35.86
CA ARG A 258 -5.07 -14.68 34.58
C ARG A 258 -5.60 -15.61 33.49
N VAL A 259 -5.67 -16.91 33.75
CA VAL A 259 -6.15 -17.89 32.75
C VAL A 259 -7.59 -17.61 32.34
N ARG A 260 -8.44 -17.26 33.31
CA ARG A 260 -9.83 -16.87 33.05
C ARG A 260 -9.91 -15.62 32.18
N PHE A 261 -9.13 -14.58 32.49
CA PHE A 261 -9.09 -13.37 31.68
C PHE A 261 -8.62 -13.68 30.26
N MET A 262 -7.50 -14.39 30.10
CA MET A 262 -6.93 -14.70 28.79
C MET A 262 -7.93 -15.44 27.90
N ARG A 263 -8.57 -16.49 28.43
CA ARG A 263 -9.57 -17.23 27.66
C ARG A 263 -10.77 -16.37 27.29
N GLN A 264 -11.22 -15.52 28.20
CA GLN A 264 -12.33 -14.60 27.93
C GLN A 264 -11.92 -13.58 26.85
N ALA A 265 -10.78 -12.92 27.02
CA ALA A 265 -10.30 -11.88 26.12
C ALA A 265 -9.94 -12.43 24.73
N SER A 266 -9.36 -13.63 24.64
CA SER A 266 -9.11 -14.32 23.36
C SER A 266 -10.39 -14.75 22.65
N ARG A 267 -11.48 -15.04 23.38
CA ARG A 267 -12.80 -15.26 22.78
C ARG A 267 -13.45 -13.96 22.33
N GLU A 268 -13.41 -12.94 23.17
CA GLU A 268 -13.95 -11.61 22.81
C GLU A 268 -13.21 -11.06 21.57
N PHE A 269 -11.91 -11.32 21.46
CA PHE A 269 -11.11 -10.97 20.28
C PHE A 269 -11.71 -11.51 18.97
N THR A 270 -12.31 -12.71 18.94
CA THR A 270 -12.87 -13.25 17.69
C THR A 270 -14.09 -12.49 17.18
N GLU A 271 -14.72 -11.69 18.04
CA GLU A 271 -15.87 -10.85 17.70
C GLU A 271 -15.47 -9.43 17.28
N THR A 272 -14.18 -9.09 17.39
CA THR A 272 -13.66 -7.74 17.09
C THR A 272 -13.44 -7.51 15.59
N GLU A 273 -13.42 -6.22 15.19
CA GLU A 273 -13.04 -5.82 13.83
C GLU A 273 -11.58 -6.19 13.51
N GLN A 274 -10.67 -6.12 14.49
CA GLN A 274 -9.26 -6.49 14.33
C GLN A 274 -9.12 -7.94 13.86
N TYR A 275 -9.87 -8.87 14.46
CA TYR A 275 -9.83 -10.26 14.03
C TYR A 275 -10.41 -10.47 12.63
N ARG A 276 -11.48 -9.74 12.26
CA ARG A 276 -12.00 -9.74 10.88
C ARG A 276 -10.98 -9.21 9.87
N MET A 277 -10.24 -8.15 10.22
CA MET A 277 -9.14 -7.62 9.41
C MET A 277 -8.01 -8.63 9.22
N LEU A 278 -7.63 -9.36 10.28
CA LEU A 278 -6.65 -10.45 10.19
C LEU A 278 -7.14 -11.59 9.29
N GLN A 279 -8.41 -11.97 9.37
CA GLN A 279 -8.99 -12.98 8.47
C GLN A 279 -8.91 -12.55 7.01
N ARG A 280 -9.26 -11.29 6.72
CA ARG A 280 -9.12 -10.70 5.39
C ARG A 280 -7.66 -10.70 4.93
N LEU A 281 -6.72 -10.33 5.81
CA LEU A 281 -5.29 -10.36 5.53
C LEU A 281 -4.77 -11.77 5.22
N ALA A 282 -5.24 -12.78 5.96
CA ALA A 282 -4.91 -14.18 5.68
C ALA A 282 -5.38 -14.62 4.28
N ARG A 283 -6.58 -14.21 3.86
CA ARG A 283 -7.10 -14.44 2.49
C ARG A 283 -6.26 -13.73 1.42
N VAL A 284 -5.79 -12.51 1.70
CA VAL A 284 -4.88 -11.76 0.80
C VAL A 284 -3.58 -12.53 0.57
N LEU A 285 -3.01 -13.09 1.63
CA LEU A 285 -1.71 -13.78 1.58
C LEU A 285 -1.82 -15.19 0.98
N ASN A 286 -2.95 -15.87 1.19
CA ASN A 286 -3.13 -17.28 0.81
C ASN A 286 -4.32 -17.52 -0.14
N PRO A 287 -4.36 -16.87 -1.32
CA PRO A 287 -5.50 -16.97 -2.24
C PRO A 287 -5.71 -18.39 -2.78
N ARG A 288 -4.65 -19.21 -2.83
CA ARG A 288 -4.72 -20.60 -3.31
C ARG A 288 -5.39 -21.55 -2.33
N SER A 289 -5.26 -21.30 -1.03
CA SER A 289 -5.92 -22.11 0.00
C SER A 289 -7.43 -21.92 -0.05
N VAL A 290 -7.86 -20.70 -0.37
CA VAL A 290 -9.27 -20.32 -0.55
C VAL A 290 -9.85 -20.91 -1.85
N ALA A 291 -9.06 -20.95 -2.92
CA ALA A 291 -9.50 -21.47 -4.24
C ALA A 291 -9.69 -23.00 -4.32
N LYS A 292 -9.45 -23.76 -3.24
CA LYS A 292 -9.63 -25.23 -3.21
C LYS A 292 -11.09 -25.67 -3.07
N GLY A 293 -12.00 -24.79 -2.66
CA GLY A 293 -13.43 -25.09 -2.59
C GLY A 293 -14.14 -25.05 -3.94
N ASP A 294 -15.34 -25.62 -4.03
CA ASP A 294 -16.18 -25.55 -5.22
C ASP A 294 -16.43 -24.08 -5.62
N ARG A 295 -16.27 -23.78 -6.92
CA ARG A 295 -16.44 -22.41 -7.44
C ARG A 295 -17.82 -21.82 -7.17
N GLU A 296 -18.83 -22.67 -7.01
CA GLU A 296 -20.21 -22.25 -6.74
C GLU A 296 -20.42 -21.80 -5.30
N THR A 297 -19.53 -22.17 -4.37
CA THR A 297 -19.63 -21.83 -2.94
C THR A 297 -18.65 -20.74 -2.51
N GLN A 298 -17.88 -20.16 -3.44
CA GLN A 298 -16.88 -19.14 -3.09
C GLN A 298 -17.57 -17.83 -2.71
N SER A 299 -17.17 -17.31 -1.54
CA SER A 299 -17.66 -16.01 -1.09
C SER A 299 -17.02 -14.90 -1.90
N PHE A 300 -17.70 -13.77 -1.99
CA PHE A 300 -17.16 -12.58 -2.60
C PHE A 300 -15.96 -12.02 -1.81
N GLY A 301 -15.98 -12.17 -0.47
CA GLY A 301 -14.87 -11.81 0.43
C GLY A 301 -13.54 -12.45 0.08
N ASP A 302 -13.56 -13.63 -0.55
CA ASP A 302 -12.37 -14.35 -1.01
C ASP A 302 -11.61 -13.61 -2.13
N LEU A 303 -12.26 -12.68 -2.82
CA LEU A 303 -11.67 -11.88 -3.88
C LEU A 303 -10.86 -10.68 -3.38
N ILE A 304 -10.79 -10.43 -2.07
CA ILE A 304 -10.05 -9.28 -1.51
C ILE A 304 -8.61 -9.20 -2.04
N HIS A 305 -7.93 -10.35 -2.19
CA HIS A 305 -6.56 -10.44 -2.69
C HIS A 305 -6.33 -9.79 -4.07
N ARG A 306 -7.40 -9.51 -4.83
CA ARG A 306 -7.37 -8.90 -6.16
C ARG A 306 -7.46 -7.37 -6.14
N TYR A 307 -7.87 -6.78 -5.02
CA TYR A 307 -8.27 -5.37 -4.94
C TYR A 307 -7.41 -4.61 -3.93
N PRO A 308 -6.11 -4.35 -4.24
CA PRO A 308 -5.17 -3.71 -3.33
C PRO A 308 -5.61 -2.31 -2.89
N PHE A 309 -6.36 -1.59 -3.72
CA PHE A 309 -6.90 -0.27 -3.37
C PHE A 309 -7.90 -0.29 -2.20
N LEU A 310 -8.41 -1.47 -1.81
CA LEU A 310 -9.27 -1.61 -0.64
C LEU A 310 -8.49 -1.79 0.67
N TYR A 311 -7.20 -2.14 0.62
CA TYR A 311 -6.47 -2.65 1.80
C TYR A 311 -6.36 -1.64 2.92
N ARG A 312 -6.22 -0.36 2.58
CA ARG A 312 -6.15 0.74 3.55
C ARG A 312 -7.37 0.80 4.47
N HIS A 313 -8.53 0.36 4.01
CA HIS A 313 -9.79 0.46 4.73
C HIS A 313 -10.36 -0.91 5.13
N CYS A 314 -10.03 -1.99 4.40
CA CYS A 314 -10.46 -3.35 4.74
C CYS A 314 -9.55 -4.06 5.75
N LEU A 315 -8.27 -3.67 5.85
CA LEU A 315 -7.23 -4.36 6.64
C LEU A 315 -6.62 -3.49 7.74
N LEU A 316 -7.06 -2.22 7.87
CA LEU A 316 -6.58 -1.27 8.87
C LEU A 316 -7.75 -0.47 9.41
N ASN A 317 -7.66 -0.09 10.68
CA ASN A 317 -8.57 0.82 11.37
C ASN A 317 -7.78 1.95 12.07
N GLU A 318 -8.49 2.84 12.76
CA GLU A 318 -7.90 3.96 13.49
C GLU A 318 -7.01 3.51 14.67
N GLU A 319 -7.20 2.29 15.16
CA GLU A 319 -6.46 1.69 16.27
C GLU A 319 -5.23 0.89 15.81
N SER A 320 -5.01 0.77 14.50
CA SER A 320 -3.89 0.00 13.94
C SER A 320 -2.56 0.68 14.23
N ILE A 321 -1.62 -0.06 14.81
CA ILE A 321 -0.29 0.45 15.17
C ILE A 321 0.52 0.72 13.88
N TYR A 322 1.48 1.65 13.96
CA TYR A 322 2.30 2.07 12.82
C TYR A 322 2.97 0.90 12.08
N GLU A 323 3.53 -0.06 12.80
CA GLU A 323 4.20 -1.24 12.25
C GLU A 323 3.22 -2.09 11.42
N ASP A 324 2.02 -2.34 11.94
CA ASP A 324 0.95 -3.08 11.24
C ASP A 324 0.56 -2.37 9.94
N GLN A 325 0.45 -1.03 10.00
CA GLN A 325 0.19 -0.20 8.81
C GLN A 325 1.31 -0.33 7.77
N GLN A 326 2.57 -0.43 8.18
CA GLN A 326 3.69 -0.64 7.26
C GLN A 326 3.62 -2.02 6.59
N THR A 327 3.33 -3.07 7.37
CA THR A 327 3.14 -4.42 6.82
C THR A 327 2.04 -4.43 5.76
N VAL A 328 0.87 -3.83 6.05
CA VAL A 328 -0.23 -3.75 5.07
C VAL A 328 0.15 -2.94 3.83
N LYS A 329 0.84 -1.79 3.99
CA LYS A 329 1.31 -0.98 2.84
C LYS A 329 2.28 -1.74 1.94
N GLN A 330 3.19 -2.53 2.52
CA GLN A 330 4.12 -3.36 1.78
C GLN A 330 3.36 -4.44 0.98
N ILE A 331 2.40 -5.12 1.62
CA ILE A 331 1.55 -6.13 0.98
C ILE A 331 0.74 -5.50 -0.16
N GLN A 332 0.11 -4.36 0.08
CA GLN A 332 -0.66 -3.60 -0.91
C GLN A 332 0.20 -3.29 -2.14
N SER A 333 1.38 -2.71 -1.92
CA SER A 333 2.30 -2.34 -2.99
C SER A 333 2.71 -3.57 -3.80
N ARG A 334 3.07 -4.68 -3.14
CA ARG A 334 3.47 -5.94 -3.81
C ARG A 334 2.35 -6.50 -4.68
N VAL A 335 1.13 -6.57 -4.15
CA VAL A 335 -0.04 -7.08 -4.88
C VAL A 335 -0.37 -6.18 -6.07
N GLN A 336 -0.36 -4.85 -5.87
CA GLN A 336 -0.60 -3.89 -6.94
C GLN A 336 0.40 -4.05 -8.10
N HIS A 337 1.70 -4.11 -7.79
CA HIS A 337 2.74 -4.30 -8.82
C HIS A 337 2.56 -5.62 -9.58
N HIS A 338 2.16 -6.69 -8.89
CA HIS A 338 1.90 -7.98 -9.54
C HIS A 338 0.76 -7.89 -10.57
N ILE A 339 -0.34 -7.22 -10.20
CA ILE A 339 -1.50 -7.01 -11.09
C ILE A 339 -1.12 -6.15 -12.28
N GLU A 340 -0.42 -5.03 -12.05
CA GLU A 340 0.02 -4.10 -13.10
C GLU A 340 0.98 -4.76 -14.10
N PHE A 341 1.91 -5.58 -13.59
CA PHE A 341 2.83 -6.36 -14.41
C PHE A 341 2.09 -7.42 -15.25
N ALA A 342 1.15 -8.14 -14.64
CA ALA A 342 0.35 -9.15 -15.34
C ALA A 342 -0.50 -8.51 -16.46
N LEU A 343 -1.09 -7.34 -16.20
CA LEU A 343 -1.85 -6.56 -17.18
C LEU A 343 -0.97 -6.11 -18.34
N THR A 344 0.22 -5.57 -18.05
CA THR A 344 1.19 -5.14 -19.06
C THR A 344 1.61 -6.30 -19.97
N ARG A 345 1.89 -7.48 -19.39
CA ARG A 345 2.23 -8.69 -20.14
C ARG A 345 1.08 -9.16 -21.02
N PHE A 346 -0.13 -9.19 -20.48
CA PHE A 346 -1.32 -9.59 -21.24
C PHE A 346 -1.55 -8.67 -22.44
N VAL A 347 -1.51 -7.35 -22.23
CA VAL A 347 -1.67 -6.36 -23.30
C VAL A 347 -0.58 -6.49 -24.36
N THR A 348 0.69 -6.62 -23.94
CA THR A 348 1.81 -6.84 -24.87
C THR A 348 1.60 -8.10 -25.70
N TYR A 349 1.13 -9.18 -25.08
CA TYR A 349 0.79 -10.42 -25.77
C TYR A 349 -0.33 -10.21 -26.81
N GLN A 350 -1.42 -9.52 -26.45
CA GLN A 350 -2.52 -9.23 -27.38
C GLN A 350 -2.05 -8.43 -28.61
N VAL A 351 -1.17 -7.44 -28.41
CA VAL A 351 -0.61 -6.63 -29.51
C VAL A 351 0.21 -7.50 -30.45
N ARG A 352 1.08 -8.36 -29.89
CA ARG A 352 1.89 -9.29 -30.68
C ARG A 352 1.03 -10.29 -31.46
N LEU A 353 -0.05 -10.80 -30.87
CA LEU A 353 -1.00 -11.66 -31.57
C LEU A 353 -1.65 -10.94 -32.76
N ALA A 354 -2.10 -9.71 -32.57
CA ALA A 354 -2.70 -8.91 -33.64
C ALA A 354 -1.69 -8.63 -34.78
N GLN A 355 -0.42 -8.36 -34.45
CA GLN A 355 0.64 -8.18 -35.43
C GLN A 355 0.93 -9.47 -36.22
N VAL A 356 1.00 -10.62 -35.54
CA VAL A 356 1.20 -11.92 -36.22
C VAL A 356 0.02 -12.27 -37.10
N ALA A 357 -1.22 -12.00 -36.66
CA ALA A 357 -2.40 -12.20 -37.49
C ALA A 357 -2.33 -11.36 -38.78
N LYS A 358 -1.96 -10.08 -38.67
CA LYS A 358 -1.71 -9.20 -39.83
C LYS A 358 -0.55 -9.72 -40.71
N ALA A 359 0.55 -10.17 -40.11
CA ALA A 359 1.70 -10.68 -40.85
C ALA A 359 1.43 -12.01 -41.56
N ARG A 360 0.61 -12.90 -40.98
CA ARG A 360 0.17 -14.16 -41.62
C ARG A 360 -0.77 -13.93 -42.79
N GLN A 361 -1.54 -12.84 -42.78
CA GLN A 361 -2.31 -12.41 -43.96
C GLN A 361 -1.40 -11.92 -45.11
N LEU A 362 -0.17 -11.49 -44.79
CA LEU A 362 0.78 -10.90 -45.73
C LEU A 362 1.92 -11.86 -46.16
N SER A 363 2.23 -12.91 -45.38
CA SER A 363 3.28 -13.88 -45.70
C SER A 363 3.15 -15.21 -44.94
N SER A 364 3.32 -16.31 -45.67
CA SER A 364 3.32 -17.70 -45.17
C SER A 364 4.67 -18.05 -44.52
N GLY A 365 4.90 -17.73 -43.24
CA GLY A 365 6.17 -18.16 -42.64
C GLY A 365 6.55 -17.83 -41.20
N ALA A 366 5.78 -17.06 -40.42
CA ALA A 366 6.21 -16.67 -39.08
C ALA A 366 5.36 -17.30 -37.96
N GLY A 367 5.71 -18.52 -37.57
CA GLY A 367 5.12 -19.23 -36.44
C GLY A 367 6.08 -19.34 -35.25
N ARG A 368 6.44 -18.23 -34.59
CA ARG A 368 7.08 -18.35 -33.27
C ARG A 368 6.04 -18.88 -32.27
N LEU A 369 6.37 -19.92 -31.50
CA LEU A 369 5.58 -20.34 -30.33
C LEU A 369 5.56 -19.17 -29.33
N MET A 370 4.50 -18.36 -29.37
CA MET A 370 4.29 -17.32 -28.37
C MET A 370 3.75 -17.95 -27.10
N ARG A 371 4.40 -17.68 -25.97
CA ARG A 371 3.86 -18.05 -24.65
C ARG A 371 2.51 -17.35 -24.48
N ARG A 372 1.46 -18.15 -24.25
CA ARG A 372 0.11 -17.64 -24.00
C ARG A 372 0.10 -16.92 -22.64
N GLU A 373 -0.35 -15.68 -22.63
CA GLU A 373 -0.63 -14.94 -21.41
C GLU A 373 -2.15 -14.99 -21.10
N PRO A 374 -2.56 -15.49 -19.93
CA PRO A 374 -3.97 -15.48 -19.54
C PRO A 374 -4.44 -14.06 -19.23
N ASN A 375 -5.76 -13.84 -19.34
CA ASN A 375 -6.39 -12.61 -18.87
C ASN A 375 -6.19 -12.50 -17.35
N PRO A 376 -5.58 -11.42 -16.83
CA PRO A 376 -5.33 -11.24 -15.40
C PRO A 376 -6.55 -10.74 -14.62
N THR A 377 -7.64 -10.37 -15.31
CA THR A 377 -8.88 -9.85 -14.74
C THR A 377 -9.98 -10.92 -14.67
N LEU A 378 -11.02 -10.68 -13.87
CA LEU A 378 -12.25 -11.48 -13.89
C LEU A 378 -13.26 -11.03 -14.96
N LEU A 379 -12.94 -9.99 -15.73
CA LEU A 379 -13.73 -9.58 -16.88
C LEU A 379 -13.58 -10.60 -18.00
N GLY A 380 -14.64 -10.86 -18.76
CA GLY A 380 -14.52 -11.63 -20.00
C GLY A 380 -13.57 -10.92 -20.98
N ASN A 381 -12.89 -11.67 -21.88
CA ASN A 381 -11.93 -11.07 -22.82
C ASN A 381 -12.52 -9.92 -23.65
N ARG A 382 -13.81 -10.00 -24.02
CA ARG A 382 -14.51 -8.93 -24.73
C ARG A 382 -14.77 -7.71 -23.84
N GLU A 383 -15.18 -7.93 -22.60
CA GLU A 383 -15.40 -6.87 -21.61
C GLU A 383 -14.10 -6.16 -21.28
N LEU A 384 -13.01 -6.90 -21.06
CA LEU A 384 -11.69 -6.33 -20.84
C LEU A 384 -11.23 -5.51 -22.06
N ALA A 385 -11.38 -6.03 -23.28
CA ALA A 385 -11.04 -5.28 -24.49
C ALA A 385 -11.86 -3.99 -24.62
N GLY A 386 -13.15 -4.03 -24.30
CA GLY A 386 -14.04 -2.86 -24.25
C GLY A 386 -13.60 -1.84 -23.20
N ALA A 387 -13.29 -2.30 -21.99
CA ALA A 387 -12.81 -1.44 -20.90
C ALA A 387 -11.45 -0.80 -21.23
N LEU A 388 -10.49 -1.58 -21.73
CA LEU A 388 -9.20 -1.07 -22.21
C LEU A 388 -9.38 -0.04 -23.32
N LYS A 389 -10.28 -0.31 -24.29
CA LYS A 389 -10.59 0.66 -25.34
C LYS A 389 -11.19 1.93 -24.74
N TYR A 390 -12.17 1.81 -23.85
CA TYR A 390 -12.84 2.95 -23.22
C TYR A 390 -11.85 3.83 -22.43
N PHE A 391 -11.05 3.23 -21.55
CA PHE A 391 -10.12 3.96 -20.70
C PHE A 391 -8.87 4.47 -21.44
N PHE A 392 -8.43 3.82 -22.52
CA PHE A 392 -7.20 4.21 -23.22
C PHE A 392 -7.45 5.10 -24.45
N SER A 393 -8.59 4.93 -25.12
CA SER A 393 -8.87 5.60 -26.39
C SER A 393 -9.36 7.03 -26.20
N ARG A 394 -9.47 7.72 -27.33
CA ARG A 394 -10.25 8.96 -27.40
C ARG A 394 -11.72 8.65 -27.15
N LEU A 395 -12.40 9.56 -26.46
CA LEU A 395 -13.83 9.44 -26.20
C LEU A 395 -14.63 9.58 -27.51
N PRO A 396 -15.83 8.98 -27.62
CA PRO A 396 -16.60 8.93 -28.86
C PRO A 396 -16.81 10.29 -29.54
N ASP A 397 -17.00 11.35 -28.73
CA ASP A 397 -17.40 12.67 -29.20
C ASP A 397 -16.31 13.74 -29.01
N THR A 398 -15.11 13.34 -28.56
CA THR A 398 -14.02 14.28 -28.31
C THR A 398 -12.69 13.71 -28.79
N PRO A 399 -11.77 14.55 -29.33
CA PRO A 399 -10.44 14.08 -29.71
C PRO A 399 -9.52 13.76 -28.52
N CYS A 400 -10.05 13.76 -27.29
CA CYS A 400 -9.33 13.66 -26.04
C CYS A 400 -9.55 12.30 -25.36
N ASN A 401 -8.53 11.82 -24.65
CA ASN A 401 -8.71 10.77 -23.63
C ASN A 401 -9.15 11.41 -22.29
N HIS A 402 -9.41 10.60 -21.27
CA HIS A 402 -9.86 11.12 -19.96
C HIS A 402 -8.84 12.08 -19.29
N ARG A 403 -7.53 11.84 -19.44
CA ARG A 403 -6.49 12.72 -18.88
C ARG A 403 -6.46 14.07 -19.57
N ASP A 404 -6.50 14.09 -20.91
CA ASP A 404 -6.54 15.32 -21.70
C ASP A 404 -7.80 16.13 -21.38
N LEU A 405 -8.95 15.44 -21.25
CA LEU A 405 -10.22 16.06 -20.90
C LEU A 405 -10.18 16.70 -19.50
N ALA A 406 -9.65 15.98 -18.50
CA ALA A 406 -9.51 16.50 -17.14
C ALA A 406 -8.56 17.71 -17.08
N GLN A 407 -7.42 17.67 -17.79
CA GLN A 407 -6.50 18.81 -17.85
C GLN A 407 -7.16 20.04 -18.48
N ARG A 408 -7.88 19.88 -19.59
CA ARG A 408 -8.62 20.98 -20.21
C ARG A 408 -9.67 21.57 -19.28
N PHE A 409 -10.39 20.72 -18.55
CA PHE A 409 -11.34 21.17 -17.53
C PHE A 409 -10.63 21.99 -16.44
N LEU A 410 -9.53 21.49 -15.88
CA LEU A 410 -8.76 22.19 -14.85
C LEU A 410 -8.24 23.55 -15.34
N TYR A 411 -7.71 23.64 -16.57
CA TYR A 411 -7.31 24.92 -17.17
C TYR A 411 -8.47 25.90 -17.35
N SER A 412 -9.69 25.39 -17.55
CA SER A 412 -10.88 26.23 -17.66
C SER A 412 -11.41 26.76 -16.32
N LEU A 413 -10.87 26.29 -15.18
CA LEU A 413 -11.29 26.72 -13.85
C LEU A 413 -10.78 28.11 -13.49
N ASP A 414 -9.60 28.50 -13.97
CA ASP A 414 -8.99 29.80 -13.66
C ASP A 414 -9.81 30.99 -14.16
N SER A 415 -10.60 30.78 -15.22
CA SER A 415 -11.48 31.78 -15.81
C SER A 415 -12.88 31.80 -15.21
N GLN A 416 -13.20 30.90 -14.27
CA GLN A 416 -14.53 30.86 -13.64
C GLN A 416 -14.66 31.95 -12.57
N PRO A 417 -15.58 32.91 -12.73
CA PRO A 417 -15.73 34.00 -11.77
C PRO A 417 -16.38 33.54 -10.46
N THR A 418 -17.19 32.48 -10.50
CA THR A 418 -18.01 32.04 -9.37
C THR A 418 -18.12 30.52 -9.29
N TYR A 419 -18.38 30.01 -8.07
CA TYR A 419 -18.62 28.60 -7.80
C TYR A 419 -19.88 28.08 -8.54
N ALA A 420 -20.90 28.91 -8.74
CA ALA A 420 -22.06 28.55 -9.56
C ALA A 420 -21.71 28.30 -11.04
N ALA A 421 -20.78 29.10 -11.61
CA ALA A 421 -20.30 28.88 -12.98
C ALA A 421 -19.51 27.57 -13.08
N PHE A 422 -18.64 27.31 -12.09
CA PHE A 422 -17.94 26.02 -11.95
C PHE A 422 -18.91 24.82 -11.89
N LYS A 423 -20.01 24.89 -11.14
CA LYS A 423 -21.00 23.80 -11.08
C LYS A 423 -21.57 23.46 -12.46
N SER A 424 -21.89 24.49 -13.24
CA SER A 424 -22.42 24.31 -14.60
C SER A 424 -21.40 23.65 -15.53
N THR A 425 -20.12 24.06 -15.46
CA THR A 425 -19.06 23.44 -16.25
C THR A 425 -18.72 22.03 -15.76
N LEU A 426 -18.80 21.77 -14.45
CA LEU A 426 -18.61 20.45 -13.86
C LEU A 426 -19.66 19.46 -14.36
N TYR A 427 -20.92 19.86 -14.44
CA TYR A 427 -21.97 19.02 -15.03
C TYR A 427 -21.64 18.64 -16.48
N ALA A 428 -21.31 19.63 -17.33
CA ALA A 428 -20.95 19.36 -18.73
C ALA A 428 -19.73 18.42 -18.86
N TYR A 429 -18.72 18.61 -18.01
CA TYR A 429 -17.55 17.73 -17.93
C TYR A 429 -17.91 16.29 -17.55
N LEU A 430 -18.74 16.09 -16.53
CA LEU A 430 -19.18 14.77 -16.08
C LEU A 430 -20.16 14.09 -17.05
N MET A 431 -20.87 14.86 -17.88
CA MET A 431 -21.75 14.30 -18.92
C MET A 431 -21.02 13.97 -20.22
N THR A 432 -19.80 14.45 -20.42
CA THR A 432 -19.00 14.15 -21.63
C THR A 432 -18.90 12.64 -21.85
N SER A 433 -19.04 12.14 -23.09
CA SER A 433 -19.05 10.71 -23.48
C SER A 433 -20.21 9.84 -22.99
N ILE A 434 -21.11 10.38 -22.15
CA ILE A 434 -22.29 9.66 -21.66
C ILE A 434 -23.59 10.44 -21.90
N ALA A 435 -23.52 11.68 -22.38
CA ALA A 435 -24.65 12.57 -22.58
C ALA A 435 -25.69 12.03 -23.58
N ASP A 436 -25.23 11.33 -24.62
CA ASP A 436 -26.11 10.77 -25.65
C ASP A 436 -26.78 9.44 -25.24
N HIS A 437 -26.43 8.91 -24.08
CA HIS A 437 -27.05 7.69 -23.58
C HIS A 437 -28.50 7.99 -23.14
N PRO A 438 -29.51 7.22 -23.60
CA PRO A 438 -30.93 7.53 -23.31
C PRO A 438 -31.24 7.67 -21.82
N TYR A 439 -30.68 6.79 -20.99
CA TYR A 439 -30.81 6.87 -19.53
C TYR A 439 -30.23 8.16 -18.93
N CYS A 440 -29.13 8.68 -19.50
CA CYS A 440 -28.56 9.95 -19.08
C CYS A 440 -29.45 11.14 -19.45
N GLN A 441 -30.05 11.12 -20.64
CA GLN A 441 -30.93 12.20 -21.11
C GLN A 441 -32.25 12.26 -20.34
N GLN A 442 -32.78 11.11 -19.92
CA GLN A 442 -34.14 11.01 -19.38
C GLN A 442 -34.22 10.98 -17.85
N GLN A 443 -33.15 10.58 -17.16
CA GLN A 443 -33.21 10.35 -15.71
C GLN A 443 -31.95 10.80 -14.99
N PHE A 444 -30.80 10.23 -15.33
CA PHE A 444 -29.60 10.45 -14.53
C PHE A 444 -29.04 11.87 -14.68
N GLY A 445 -29.12 12.47 -15.87
CA GLY A 445 -28.66 13.84 -16.14
C GLY A 445 -29.35 14.86 -15.24
N ASP A 446 -30.68 14.83 -15.18
CA ASP A 446 -31.47 15.74 -14.32
C ASP A 446 -31.15 15.53 -12.84
N ARG A 447 -31.03 14.28 -12.39
CA ARG A 447 -30.65 13.95 -11.00
C ARG A 447 -29.26 14.47 -10.66
N LEU A 448 -28.29 14.29 -11.55
CA LEU A 448 -26.93 14.77 -11.36
C LEU A 448 -26.87 16.31 -11.36
N GLN A 449 -27.58 16.96 -12.29
CA GLN A 449 -27.65 18.41 -12.36
C GLN A 449 -28.27 18.99 -11.09
N ALA A 450 -29.39 18.42 -10.62
CA ALA A 450 -30.03 18.83 -9.37
C ALA A 450 -29.10 18.65 -8.17
N GLN A 451 -28.38 17.53 -8.10
CA GLN A 451 -27.41 17.26 -7.02
C GLN A 451 -26.25 18.26 -7.03
N ILE A 452 -25.69 18.56 -8.20
CA ILE A 452 -24.61 19.54 -8.36
C ILE A 452 -25.11 20.94 -7.97
N ALA A 453 -26.29 21.34 -8.44
CA ALA A 453 -26.91 22.62 -8.12
C ALA A 453 -27.09 22.79 -6.60
N ALA A 454 -27.65 21.78 -5.93
CA ALA A 454 -27.91 21.78 -4.48
C ALA A 454 -26.63 21.68 -3.61
N THR A 455 -25.48 21.33 -4.19
CA THR A 455 -24.24 21.14 -3.44
C THR A 455 -23.66 22.48 -3.01
N LEU A 456 -23.53 22.75 -1.70
CA LEU A 456 -22.82 23.92 -1.17
C LEU A 456 -23.33 25.30 -1.68
N VAL A 457 -24.65 25.45 -1.90
CA VAL A 457 -25.31 26.66 -2.44
C VAL A 457 -24.85 27.98 -1.79
N ARG A 458 -24.56 27.98 -0.49
CA ARG A 458 -24.11 29.18 0.25
C ARG A 458 -22.77 29.75 -0.27
N HIS A 459 -22.01 28.96 -1.02
CA HIS A 459 -20.73 29.34 -1.60
C HIS A 459 -20.84 29.79 -3.07
N ASP A 460 -22.04 29.83 -3.67
CA ASP A 460 -22.22 30.05 -5.12
C ASP A 460 -21.61 31.34 -5.67
N GLN A 461 -21.53 32.38 -4.86
CA GLN A 461 -20.94 33.68 -5.23
C GLN A 461 -19.43 33.77 -4.95
N GLN A 462 -18.85 32.75 -4.32
CA GLN A 462 -17.42 32.72 -3.99
C GLN A 462 -16.62 32.20 -5.18
N LYS A 463 -15.33 32.56 -5.23
CA LYS A 463 -14.39 31.96 -6.16
C LYS A 463 -14.13 30.50 -5.76
N LEU A 464 -13.99 29.61 -6.75
CA LEU A 464 -13.59 28.22 -6.51
C LEU A 464 -12.18 28.18 -5.89
N ASP A 465 -12.03 27.39 -4.84
CA ASP A 465 -10.74 26.99 -4.27
C ASP A 465 -10.64 25.46 -4.18
N GLU A 466 -9.47 24.96 -3.80
CA GLU A 466 -9.20 23.52 -3.68
C GLU A 466 -10.12 22.86 -2.63
N SER A 467 -10.47 23.58 -1.56
CA SER A 467 -11.36 23.11 -0.50
C SER A 467 -12.79 22.88 -1.02
N LEU A 468 -13.34 23.84 -1.75
CA LEU A 468 -14.65 23.74 -2.38
C LEU A 468 -14.66 22.64 -3.43
N LEU A 469 -13.60 22.50 -4.22
CA LEU A 469 -13.47 21.39 -5.18
C LEU A 469 -13.51 20.04 -4.47
N LEU A 470 -12.70 19.85 -3.42
CA LEU A 470 -12.67 18.61 -2.64
C LEU A 470 -14.03 18.31 -1.99
N ARG A 471 -14.63 19.29 -1.31
CA ARG A 471 -15.95 19.12 -0.67
C ARG A 471 -17.04 18.79 -1.69
N THR A 472 -16.97 19.37 -2.90
CA THR A 472 -17.88 19.04 -4.01
C THR A 472 -17.67 17.62 -4.49
N ALA A 473 -16.41 17.23 -4.76
CA ALA A 473 -16.07 15.89 -5.22
C ALA A 473 -16.48 14.82 -4.21
N THR A 474 -16.21 15.02 -2.92
CA THR A 474 -16.65 14.14 -1.83
C THR A 474 -18.18 13.99 -1.80
N LYS A 475 -18.94 15.10 -1.91
CA LYS A 475 -20.41 15.04 -1.95
C LYS A 475 -20.93 14.29 -3.17
N LEU A 476 -20.28 14.43 -4.33
CA LEU A 476 -20.64 13.68 -5.53
C LEU A 476 -20.29 12.20 -5.42
N VAL A 477 -19.14 11.85 -4.84
CA VAL A 477 -18.78 10.44 -4.58
C VAL A 477 -19.81 9.78 -3.65
N ASN A 478 -20.26 10.47 -2.61
CA ASN A 478 -21.30 9.98 -1.70
C ASN A 478 -22.63 9.75 -2.43
N PHE A 479 -23.01 10.66 -3.32
CA PHE A 479 -24.23 10.55 -4.14
C PHE A 479 -24.14 9.40 -5.15
N LEU A 480 -22.99 9.23 -5.81
CA LEU A 480 -22.82 8.27 -6.90
C LEU A 480 -22.67 6.83 -6.40
N ILE A 481 -21.97 6.61 -5.27
CA ILE A 481 -21.66 5.27 -4.75
C ILE A 481 -22.57 4.93 -3.57
N ILE A 482 -22.29 5.49 -2.39
CA ILE A 482 -23.04 5.24 -1.16
C ILE A 482 -22.77 6.36 -0.15
N GLU A 483 -23.81 6.76 0.58
CA GLU A 483 -23.67 7.71 1.68
C GLU A 483 -23.24 6.98 2.98
N PRO A 484 -22.37 7.59 3.81
CA PRO A 484 -21.77 6.94 4.99
C PRO A 484 -22.76 6.42 6.05
N TYR A 485 -24.01 6.89 6.02
CA TYR A 485 -25.05 6.57 7.01
C TYR A 485 -26.32 5.98 6.38
N ASN A 486 -26.29 5.72 5.08
CA ASN A 486 -27.41 5.17 4.34
C ASN A 486 -26.93 3.94 3.57
N SER A 487 -27.42 2.76 3.94
CA SER A 487 -27.07 1.49 3.28
C SER A 487 -27.57 1.40 1.84
N LYS A 488 -28.36 2.38 1.38
CA LYS A 488 -28.95 2.41 0.05
C LYS A 488 -27.97 2.98 -0.97
N HIS A 489 -27.41 2.10 -1.79
CA HIS A 489 -26.56 2.42 -2.94
C HIS A 489 -27.35 2.36 -4.26
N TYR A 490 -28.64 2.74 -4.23
CA TYR A 490 -29.53 2.61 -5.39
C TYR A 490 -29.06 3.39 -6.61
N VAL A 491 -28.53 4.61 -6.43
CA VAL A 491 -27.96 5.40 -7.54
C VAL A 491 -26.84 4.62 -8.23
N PHE A 492 -26.00 3.95 -7.44
CA PHE A 492 -24.89 3.16 -7.97
C PHE A 492 -25.39 1.93 -8.73
N ILE A 493 -26.32 1.18 -8.15
CA ILE A 493 -26.95 0.02 -8.82
C ILE A 493 -27.65 0.44 -10.10
N ASP A 494 -28.40 1.55 -10.08
CA ASP A 494 -29.11 2.12 -11.22
C ASP A 494 -28.14 2.54 -12.34
N LEU A 495 -27.01 3.19 -11.99
CA LEU A 495 -25.93 3.50 -12.91
C LEU A 495 -25.34 2.23 -13.56
N ILE A 496 -25.07 1.19 -12.77
CA ILE A 496 -24.46 -0.03 -13.27
C ILE A 496 -25.43 -0.82 -14.16
N ALA A 497 -26.70 -0.89 -13.77
CA ALA A 497 -27.74 -1.58 -14.52
C ALA A 497 -27.99 -0.92 -15.89
N ASN A 498 -27.93 0.41 -15.97
CA ASN A 498 -28.25 1.15 -17.19
C ASN A 498 -27.05 1.53 -18.05
N LEU A 499 -25.89 1.88 -17.46
CA LEU A 499 -24.67 2.27 -18.18
C LEU A 499 -23.62 1.16 -18.26
N GLY A 500 -23.70 0.18 -17.36
CA GLY A 500 -22.67 -0.83 -17.20
C GLY A 500 -21.45 -0.35 -16.39
N ALA A 501 -20.74 -1.31 -15.80
CA ALA A 501 -19.63 -1.06 -14.88
C ALA A 501 -18.53 -0.16 -15.46
N THR A 502 -18.16 -0.32 -16.73
CA THR A 502 -17.08 0.45 -17.37
C THR A 502 -17.39 1.95 -17.43
N MET A 503 -18.60 2.33 -17.87
CA MET A 503 -18.99 3.74 -17.98
C MET A 503 -19.22 4.37 -16.60
N THR A 504 -19.79 3.61 -15.65
CA THR A 504 -19.92 4.05 -14.25
C THR A 504 -18.56 4.35 -13.62
N VAL A 505 -17.58 3.45 -13.76
CA VAL A 505 -16.21 3.69 -13.30
C VAL A 505 -15.56 4.85 -14.07
N GLY A 506 -15.85 5.00 -15.36
CA GLY A 506 -15.43 6.16 -16.16
C GLY A 506 -15.92 7.51 -15.62
N LEU A 507 -17.13 7.55 -15.05
CA LEU A 507 -17.64 8.72 -14.35
C LEU A 507 -16.87 9.00 -13.06
N LEU A 508 -16.60 7.97 -12.25
CA LEU A 508 -15.81 8.10 -11.01
C LEU A 508 -14.38 8.53 -11.31
N LEU A 509 -13.74 7.94 -12.31
CA LEU A 509 -12.39 8.29 -12.76
C LEU A 509 -12.29 9.78 -13.12
N ARG A 510 -13.28 10.32 -13.82
CA ARG A 510 -13.30 11.75 -14.18
C ARG A 510 -13.32 12.65 -12.95
N LEU A 511 -14.09 12.31 -11.92
CA LEU A 511 -14.04 13.03 -10.63
C LEU A 511 -12.66 12.92 -9.98
N THR A 512 -12.05 11.73 -10.00
CA THR A 512 -10.72 11.52 -9.42
C THR A 512 -9.63 12.32 -10.15
N LEU A 513 -9.71 12.42 -11.49
CA LEU A 513 -8.72 13.12 -12.29
C LEU A 513 -8.72 14.64 -12.09
N ILE A 514 -9.87 15.23 -11.73
CA ILE A 514 -9.96 16.66 -11.41
C ILE A 514 -9.69 16.94 -9.92
N CYS A 515 -9.85 15.95 -9.04
CA CYS A 515 -9.64 16.08 -7.60
C CYS A 515 -9.00 14.82 -7.02
N SER A 516 -7.68 14.70 -7.17
CA SER A 516 -6.91 13.54 -6.65
C SER A 516 -7.14 13.24 -5.16
N PRO A 517 -7.28 14.24 -4.25
CA PRO A 517 -7.55 13.97 -2.83
C PRO A 517 -8.88 13.27 -2.54
N VAL A 518 -9.77 13.10 -3.53
CA VAL A 518 -11.02 12.33 -3.38
C VAL A 518 -10.79 10.81 -3.47
N LEU A 519 -9.61 10.36 -3.92
CA LEU A 519 -9.30 8.93 -4.10
C LEU A 519 -9.55 8.09 -2.83
N PRO A 520 -9.06 8.49 -1.63
CA PRO A 520 -9.32 7.72 -0.41
C PRO A 520 -10.81 7.64 -0.06
N GLU A 521 -11.59 8.65 -0.46
CA GLU A 521 -13.04 8.62 -0.26
C GLU A 521 -13.70 7.55 -1.13
N ILE A 522 -13.28 7.44 -2.40
CA ILE A 522 -13.75 6.40 -3.32
C ILE A 522 -13.37 5.01 -2.79
N GLU A 523 -12.13 4.82 -2.33
CA GLU A 523 -11.66 3.58 -1.72
C GLU A 523 -12.50 3.20 -0.49
N LYS A 524 -12.79 4.18 0.38
CA LYS A 524 -13.66 4.02 1.55
C LYS A 524 -15.08 3.62 1.15
N ARG A 525 -15.67 4.22 0.11
CA ARG A 525 -17.01 3.84 -0.38
C ARG A 525 -17.05 2.43 -0.94
N PHE A 526 -16.04 2.03 -1.70
CA PHE A 526 -15.93 0.66 -2.19
C PHE A 526 -15.69 -0.34 -1.07
N THR A 527 -14.99 0.05 -0.01
CA THR A 527 -14.81 -0.78 1.18
C THR A 527 -16.14 -1.06 1.86
N ILE A 528 -16.98 -0.04 2.08
CA ILE A 528 -18.33 -0.22 2.65
C ILE A 528 -19.15 -1.21 1.80
N LEU A 529 -19.11 -1.09 0.47
CA LEU A 529 -19.77 -2.05 -0.41
C LEU A 529 -19.16 -3.45 -0.32
N PHE A 530 -17.83 -3.54 -0.25
CA PHE A 530 -17.14 -4.82 -0.14
C PHE A 530 -17.54 -5.56 1.14
N GLU A 531 -17.54 -4.86 2.27
CA GLU A 531 -17.94 -5.41 3.58
C GLU A 531 -19.41 -5.83 3.59
N HIS A 532 -20.29 -5.04 2.97
CA HIS A 532 -21.72 -5.36 2.88
C HIS A 532 -21.99 -6.67 2.12
N TYR A 533 -21.22 -6.97 1.07
CA TYR A 533 -21.37 -8.16 0.25
C TYR A 533 -20.34 -9.25 0.55
N GLU A 534 -19.53 -9.11 1.60
CA GLU A 534 -18.38 -9.98 1.88
C GLU A 534 -18.79 -11.46 1.98
N ALA A 535 -19.93 -11.73 2.63
CA ALA A 535 -20.46 -13.08 2.83
C ALA A 535 -21.31 -13.60 1.64
N SER A 536 -21.65 -12.75 0.67
CA SER A 536 -22.46 -13.16 -0.50
C SER A 536 -21.65 -14.07 -1.42
N LEU A 537 -22.34 -14.90 -2.21
CA LEU A 537 -21.66 -15.72 -3.22
C LEU A 537 -21.20 -14.85 -4.39
N GLN A 538 -20.06 -15.20 -4.99
CA GLN A 538 -19.56 -14.48 -6.17
C GLN A 538 -20.57 -14.44 -7.33
N SER A 539 -21.39 -15.47 -7.47
CA SER A 539 -22.45 -15.58 -8.48
C SER A 539 -23.63 -14.62 -8.25
N GLU A 540 -23.84 -14.15 -7.02
CA GLU A 540 -24.93 -13.23 -6.65
C GLU A 540 -24.56 -11.77 -6.89
N VAL A 541 -23.26 -11.45 -6.89
CA VAL A 541 -22.75 -10.07 -7.03
C VAL A 541 -21.81 -9.87 -8.25
N PRO A 542 -22.12 -10.40 -9.44
CA PRO A 542 -21.26 -10.26 -10.61
C PRO A 542 -21.11 -8.79 -11.03
N TRP A 543 -22.11 -7.97 -10.73
CA TRP A 543 -22.07 -6.53 -10.97
C TRP A 543 -20.93 -5.86 -10.19
N LEU A 544 -20.72 -6.23 -8.92
CA LEU A 544 -19.72 -5.64 -8.05
C LEU A 544 -18.33 -6.09 -8.46
N ILE A 545 -18.17 -7.38 -8.80
CA ILE A 545 -16.94 -7.92 -9.38
C ILE A 545 -16.54 -7.11 -10.62
N LYS A 546 -17.48 -6.92 -11.57
CA LYS A 546 -17.21 -6.14 -12.79
C LYS A 546 -16.79 -4.71 -12.48
N VAL A 547 -17.42 -4.07 -11.51
CA VAL A 547 -17.08 -2.71 -11.07
C VAL A 547 -15.67 -2.66 -10.47
N LEU A 548 -15.35 -3.55 -9.53
CA LEU A 548 -14.02 -3.57 -8.90
C LEU A 548 -12.91 -3.90 -9.90
N GLU A 549 -13.15 -4.79 -10.86
CA GLU A 549 -12.17 -5.07 -11.93
C GLU A 549 -11.97 -3.86 -12.86
N ASN A 550 -13.05 -3.14 -13.22
CA ASN A 550 -12.93 -1.89 -13.98
C ASN A 550 -12.22 -0.79 -13.17
N GLN A 551 -12.50 -0.70 -11.87
CA GLN A 551 -11.87 0.27 -10.96
C GLN A 551 -10.36 0.00 -10.84
N ASN A 552 -9.99 -1.26 -10.62
CA ASN A 552 -8.60 -1.70 -10.54
C ASN A 552 -7.86 -1.40 -11.86
N LEU A 553 -8.51 -1.65 -13.00
CA LEU A 553 -7.98 -1.33 -14.32
C LEU A 553 -7.75 0.19 -14.49
N ALA A 554 -8.75 1.00 -14.17
CA ALA A 554 -8.64 2.46 -14.24
C ALA A 554 -7.52 2.98 -13.33
N PHE A 555 -7.41 2.46 -12.10
CA PHE A 555 -6.36 2.84 -11.17
C PHE A 555 -4.97 2.46 -11.67
N SER A 556 -4.77 1.22 -12.13
CA SER A 556 -3.50 0.79 -12.73
C SER A 556 -3.07 1.65 -13.92
N MET A 557 -4.03 2.13 -14.72
CA MET A 557 -3.75 2.96 -15.91
C MET A 557 -3.45 4.42 -15.59
N TYR A 558 -4.15 5.02 -14.63
CA TYR A 558 -4.11 6.47 -14.41
C TYR A 558 -3.29 6.90 -13.20
N PHE A 559 -3.21 6.04 -12.17
CA PHE A 559 -2.54 6.30 -10.89
C PHE A 559 -1.46 5.24 -10.54
N GLY A 560 -1.38 4.15 -11.33
CA GLY A 560 -0.41 3.07 -11.16
C GLY A 560 0.77 3.12 -12.13
N ALA A 561 1.56 2.04 -12.16
CA ALA A 561 2.76 1.90 -12.99
C ALA A 561 2.57 0.98 -14.21
N ALA A 562 1.33 0.58 -14.56
CA ALA A 562 1.09 -0.29 -15.70
C ALA A 562 1.41 0.42 -17.03
N ASP A 563 2.37 -0.12 -17.79
CA ASP A 563 2.70 0.41 -19.12
C ASP A 563 1.80 -0.20 -20.20
N LEU A 564 0.74 0.53 -20.55
CA LEU A 564 -0.18 0.13 -21.61
C LEU A 564 0.07 0.85 -22.94
N SER A 565 1.23 1.48 -23.11
CA SER A 565 1.63 2.11 -24.38
C SER A 565 1.50 1.19 -25.61
N PRO A 566 1.68 -0.16 -25.52
CA PRO A 566 1.47 -1.05 -26.67
C PRO A 566 0.05 -1.02 -27.25
N LEU A 567 -0.98 -0.65 -26.46
CA LEU A 567 -2.37 -0.58 -26.94
C LEU A 567 -2.56 0.39 -28.10
N LYS A 568 -1.71 1.43 -28.22
CA LYS A 568 -1.75 2.39 -29.34
C LYS A 568 -1.69 1.67 -30.70
N GLN A 569 -1.08 0.50 -30.77
CA GLN A 569 -0.90 -0.23 -32.03
C GLN A 569 -2.13 -1.04 -32.45
N ILE A 570 -2.95 -1.50 -31.49
CA ILE A 570 -4.22 -2.17 -31.77
C ILE A 570 -5.31 -1.14 -32.05
N LEU A 571 -5.41 -0.12 -31.19
CA LEU A 571 -6.53 0.83 -31.19
C LEU A 571 -6.45 1.89 -32.30
N ARG A 572 -5.33 1.99 -33.03
CA ARG A 572 -5.20 2.81 -34.24
C ARG A 572 -5.61 2.10 -35.53
N SER A 573 -6.07 0.86 -35.46
CA SER A 573 -6.63 0.19 -36.64
C SER A 573 -8.07 0.70 -36.83
N PRO A 574 -8.44 1.21 -38.02
CA PRO A 574 -9.77 1.73 -38.30
C PRO A 574 -10.87 0.69 -38.11
#